data_AF-A0A1K2IER0-F1
#
_entry.id   AF-A0A1K2IER0-F1
#
_cell.length_a   1.000
_cell.length_b   1.000
_cell.length_c   1.000
_cell.angle_alpha   90.00
_cell.angle_beta   90.00
_cell.angle_gamma   90.00
#
_symmetry.space_group_name_H-M   'P 1'
#
loop_
_entity.id
_entity.type
_entity.pdbx_description
1 polymer ?
#
loop_
_entity_poly.entity_id
_entity_poly.type
_entity_poly.pdbx_seq_one_letter_code
_entity_poly.pdbx_strand_id
1 'polypeptide(L)'
;MQLISKVVFSLFLFSLTTYDSFTQETSISTKFIENGQLYANFNDFSKPLTQFKEGENCIVTDYLGQNIYKIKYKEWEGYVKDQYILVNESMMDLYFDFEEKQRLKAINEKENRLKERKNIAKAGESQINKQRKLDSIAKAEKEQQKQIEAIRFANEKYIQLNKQRKLDSITEAEKKQQKQIETIRIANEKYIQLNKQRKLDSIAKAEEEQQKKIEAIRIANEKYIQLNKQRKIDSIAKAEEEQQKQIETLRITNEKLIQLNTQRKIDSIAKAEDEQQKQIETLRIANEKHIQLNKQRKIDSIAKAEDDLKKQIEIQKIAREKQRKQDYLNEVQLEQQKKPNSIVKNTEEEQEKLNSRSTCHYLINEYDQYYKREVIITDKYFINQNLNIELLREGSTSRIHINLLENLGCTNYVPSSRSSARITLENNEVIILYHSGSLDCNDFSLKAIISASKIDQLKNSPIKSLELRGTKKSVTISDIDYKEFFIDKLKCIE
;
A
#
# COMPACT_ATOMS: atom_id res chain seq x y z
N MET A 1 -39.64 98.40 -6.81
CA MET A 1 -39.28 98.99 -8.12
C MET A 1 -40.16 98.30 -9.15
N GLN A 2 -41.36 98.78 -9.51
CA GLN A 2 -41.72 100.16 -9.92
C GLN A 2 -40.79 100.64 -11.05
N LEU A 3 -41.26 100.70 -12.29
CA LEU A 3 -42.17 101.71 -12.90
C LEU A 3 -41.40 102.93 -13.42
N ILE A 4 -41.99 103.62 -14.42
CA ILE A 4 -41.41 104.74 -15.20
C ILE A 4 -40.38 104.22 -16.24
N SER A 5 -40.39 104.62 -17.53
CA SER A 5 -41.23 105.61 -18.23
C SER A 5 -41.92 105.03 -19.48
N LYS A 6 -43.19 105.38 -19.68
CA LYS A 6 -43.93 105.26 -20.95
C LYS A 6 -44.38 106.65 -21.45
N VAL A 7 -43.49 107.65 -21.44
CA VAL A 7 -43.83 109.05 -21.77
C VAL A 7 -42.83 109.69 -22.74
N VAL A 8 -42.68 109.14 -23.95
CA VAL A 8 -42.03 109.81 -25.11
C VAL A 8 -42.72 109.45 -26.45
N PHE A 9 -44.06 109.28 -26.44
CA PHE A 9 -44.82 108.81 -27.62
C PHE A 9 -45.97 109.75 -28.04
N SER A 10 -46.07 110.96 -27.48
CA SER A 10 -47.20 111.86 -27.75
C SER A 10 -46.88 113.34 -27.46
N LEU A 11 -45.82 113.89 -28.07
CA LEU A 11 -45.52 115.32 -27.95
C LEU A 11 -44.56 115.87 -29.03
N PHE A 12 -44.89 115.71 -30.32
CA PHE A 12 -44.45 116.65 -31.37
C PHE A 12 -45.35 116.63 -32.62
N LEU A 13 -46.66 116.74 -32.40
CA LEU A 13 -47.68 116.79 -33.44
C LEU A 13 -48.28 118.21 -33.48
N PHE A 14 -47.46 119.23 -33.79
CA PHE A 14 -47.94 120.62 -34.01
C PHE A 14 -46.91 121.56 -34.69
N SER A 15 -46.56 121.30 -35.95
CA SER A 15 -46.06 122.32 -36.90
C SER A 15 -46.28 121.78 -38.33
N LEU A 16 -46.97 122.46 -39.25
CA LEU A 16 -46.63 123.75 -39.85
C LEU A 16 -45.23 123.67 -40.51
N THR A 17 -45.07 123.78 -41.83
CA THR A 17 -46.01 124.16 -42.90
C THR A 17 -45.88 123.26 -44.13
N THR A 18 -46.85 123.37 -45.05
CA THR A 18 -46.62 123.10 -46.46
C THR A 18 -45.46 123.98 -46.94
N TYR A 19 -44.27 123.38 -47.05
CA TYR A 19 -43.29 123.85 -48.02
C TYR A 19 -43.77 123.40 -49.40
N ASP A 20 -44.81 124.09 -49.89
CA ASP A 20 -44.78 124.48 -51.28
C ASP A 20 -43.46 125.22 -51.45
N SER A 21 -42.48 124.56 -52.05
CA SER A 21 -41.35 125.26 -52.62
C SER A 21 -41.90 126.16 -53.71
N PHE A 22 -42.29 127.36 -53.30
CA PHE A 22 -42.21 128.55 -54.14
C PHE A 22 -40.72 128.83 -54.39
N THR A 23 -40.08 127.87 -55.05
CA THR A 23 -39.12 128.13 -56.10
C THR A 23 -39.79 129.16 -56.98
N GLN A 24 -39.48 130.42 -56.66
CA GLN A 24 -39.27 131.39 -57.71
C GLN A 24 -38.37 130.66 -58.69
N GLU A 25 -38.87 130.38 -59.89
CA GLU A 25 -37.97 130.26 -61.03
C GLU A 25 -37.34 131.65 -61.13
N THR A 26 -36.24 131.83 -60.38
CA THR A 26 -35.23 132.88 -60.55
C THR A 26 -34.61 132.59 -61.90
N SER A 27 -35.43 132.88 -62.91
CA SER A 27 -35.23 132.60 -64.31
C SER A 27 -33.97 133.36 -64.66
N ILE A 28 -32.89 132.61 -64.91
CA ILE A 28 -31.54 133.16 -65.01
C ILE A 28 -31.48 133.95 -66.32
N SER A 29 -31.93 135.19 -66.22
CA SER A 29 -32.22 136.06 -67.35
C SER A 29 -30.91 136.65 -67.81
N THR A 30 -30.56 136.38 -69.05
CA THR A 30 -29.36 136.87 -69.70
C THR A 30 -29.71 137.39 -71.09
N LYS A 31 -28.71 137.90 -71.80
CA LYS A 31 -28.84 138.40 -73.16
C LYS A 31 -27.92 137.63 -74.09
N PHE A 32 -28.33 137.56 -75.35
CA PHE A 32 -27.40 137.15 -76.40
C PHE A 32 -26.36 138.25 -76.64
N ILE A 33 -25.08 137.88 -76.71
CA ILE A 33 -23.95 138.79 -76.98
C ILE A 33 -23.56 138.84 -78.46
N GLU A 34 -24.09 137.92 -79.27
CA GLU A 34 -23.95 137.91 -80.73
C GLU A 34 -25.27 137.45 -81.38
N ASN A 35 -25.39 137.62 -82.70
CA ASN A 35 -26.48 137.06 -83.49
C ASN A 35 -26.26 135.56 -83.72
N GLY A 36 -27.27 134.72 -83.52
CA GLY A 36 -27.09 133.26 -83.58
C GLY A 36 -28.38 132.46 -83.66
N GLN A 37 -28.27 131.13 -83.52
CA GLN A 37 -29.36 130.18 -83.64
C GLN A 37 -29.54 129.36 -82.36
N LEU A 38 -30.80 129.12 -81.98
CA LEU A 38 -31.16 128.22 -80.88
C LEU A 38 -31.43 126.82 -81.44
N TYR A 39 -30.87 125.77 -80.84
CA TYR A 39 -30.91 124.41 -81.40
C TYR A 39 -31.77 123.42 -80.61
N ALA A 40 -32.34 122.43 -81.30
CA ALA A 40 -33.25 121.44 -80.70
C ALA A 40 -32.55 120.35 -79.85
N ASN A 41 -31.23 120.17 -79.98
CA ASN A 41 -30.45 119.15 -79.27
C ASN A 41 -29.04 119.70 -78.97
N PHE A 42 -28.47 119.32 -77.82
CA PHE A 42 -27.13 119.74 -77.40
C PHE A 42 -25.99 118.95 -78.07
N ASN A 43 -26.26 117.72 -78.52
CA ASN A 43 -25.28 116.91 -79.26
C ASN A 43 -25.30 117.17 -80.78
N ASP A 44 -26.42 117.69 -81.30
CA ASP A 44 -26.68 117.88 -82.73
C ASP A 44 -27.17 119.32 -82.99
N PHE A 45 -26.22 120.26 -83.08
CA PHE A 45 -26.45 121.67 -83.45
C PHE A 45 -26.77 121.83 -84.96
N SER A 46 -27.58 120.92 -85.52
CA SER A 46 -27.90 120.83 -86.95
C SER A 46 -29.31 121.33 -87.30
N LYS A 47 -30.25 121.28 -86.34
CA LYS A 47 -31.62 121.78 -86.50
C LYS A 47 -31.86 123.04 -85.66
N PRO A 48 -31.78 124.25 -86.27
CA PRO A 48 -32.20 125.47 -85.58
C PRO A 48 -33.72 125.48 -85.39
N LEU A 49 -34.14 125.92 -84.20
CA LEU A 49 -35.53 126.18 -83.83
C LEU A 49 -35.93 127.60 -84.25
N THR A 50 -35.06 128.57 -83.97
CA THR A 50 -35.28 129.99 -84.23
C THR A 50 -33.94 130.74 -84.26
N GLN A 51 -33.94 131.96 -84.78
CA GLN A 51 -32.79 132.86 -84.78
C GLN A 51 -32.97 133.94 -83.71
N PHE A 52 -31.89 134.26 -82.99
CA PHE A 52 -31.83 135.34 -82.02
C PHE A 52 -30.85 136.42 -82.47
N LYS A 53 -31.05 137.64 -81.97
CA LYS A 53 -30.19 138.79 -82.19
C LYS A 53 -29.47 139.21 -80.93
N GLU A 54 -28.32 139.83 -81.14
CA GLU A 54 -27.55 140.51 -80.10
C GLU A 54 -28.45 141.47 -79.28
N GLY A 55 -28.32 141.41 -77.95
CA GLY A 55 -29.08 142.22 -77.00
C GLY A 55 -30.48 141.71 -76.65
N GLU A 56 -31.04 140.72 -77.36
CA GLU A 56 -32.32 140.08 -76.96
C GLU A 56 -32.15 139.25 -75.68
N ASN A 57 -33.18 139.25 -74.82
CA ASN A 57 -33.16 138.49 -73.56
C ASN A 57 -33.53 137.00 -73.78
N CYS A 58 -32.92 136.11 -73.00
CA CYS A 58 -33.30 134.71 -72.84
C CYS A 58 -33.15 134.25 -71.38
N ILE A 59 -33.74 133.11 -71.03
CA ILE A 59 -33.70 132.51 -69.69
C ILE A 59 -32.89 131.22 -69.74
N VAL A 60 -31.88 131.06 -68.88
CA VAL A 60 -31.12 129.81 -68.73
C VAL A 60 -31.86 128.85 -67.78
N THR A 61 -31.91 127.56 -68.13
CA THR A 61 -32.66 126.53 -67.40
C THR A 61 -31.83 125.30 -66.96
N ASP A 62 -30.70 125.01 -67.61
CA ASP A 62 -29.79 123.90 -67.22
C ASP A 62 -28.37 124.11 -67.78
N TYR A 63 -27.37 123.44 -67.21
CA TYR A 63 -26.01 123.36 -67.73
C TYR A 63 -25.59 121.90 -67.93
N LEU A 64 -25.16 121.56 -69.15
CA LEU A 64 -24.94 120.17 -69.56
C LEU A 64 -23.46 119.75 -69.62
N GLY A 65 -22.55 120.60 -69.13
CA GLY A 65 -21.12 120.48 -69.39
C GLY A 65 -20.71 121.05 -70.75
N GLN A 66 -19.40 121.04 -71.01
CA GLN A 66 -18.80 121.45 -72.30
C GLN A 66 -19.26 122.83 -72.80
N ASN A 67 -19.53 123.76 -71.88
CA ASN A 67 -19.97 125.12 -72.17
C ASN A 67 -21.35 125.21 -72.87
N ILE A 68 -22.19 124.16 -72.76
CA ILE A 68 -23.54 124.14 -73.34
C ILE A 68 -24.58 124.40 -72.25
N TYR A 69 -25.43 125.40 -72.50
CA TYR A 69 -26.56 125.77 -71.67
C TYR A 69 -27.88 125.40 -72.36
N LYS A 70 -28.84 124.91 -71.57
CA LYS A 70 -30.24 124.83 -71.97
C LYS A 70 -30.89 126.18 -71.68
N ILE A 71 -31.59 126.75 -72.66
CA ILE A 71 -32.20 128.07 -72.55
C ILE A 71 -33.61 128.11 -73.15
N LYS A 72 -34.41 129.06 -72.67
CA LYS A 72 -35.75 129.40 -73.14
C LYS A 72 -35.76 130.83 -73.68
N TYR A 73 -36.22 131.00 -74.91
CA TYR A 73 -36.25 132.27 -75.63
C TYR A 73 -37.52 132.34 -76.49
N LYS A 74 -38.37 133.33 -76.22
CA LYS A 74 -39.74 133.42 -76.74
C LYS A 74 -40.48 132.10 -76.43
N GLU A 75 -41.22 131.51 -77.35
CA GLU A 75 -41.87 130.20 -77.17
C GLU A 75 -40.93 128.98 -77.27
N TRP A 76 -39.65 129.17 -77.60
CA TRP A 76 -38.71 128.08 -77.87
C TRP A 76 -37.83 127.75 -76.67
N GLU A 77 -37.74 126.47 -76.31
CA GLU A 77 -36.67 125.96 -75.45
C GLU A 77 -35.71 125.12 -76.29
N GLY A 78 -34.40 125.31 -76.07
CA GLY A 78 -33.34 124.63 -76.82
C GLY A 78 -31.98 124.82 -76.18
N TYR A 79 -30.93 124.60 -76.95
CA TYR A 79 -29.55 124.61 -76.49
C TYR A 79 -28.71 125.65 -77.22
N VAL A 80 -27.83 126.30 -76.46
CA VAL A 80 -26.90 127.31 -76.95
C VAL A 80 -25.55 127.14 -76.23
N LYS A 81 -24.48 127.58 -76.87
CA LYS A 81 -23.16 127.68 -76.23
C LYS A 81 -23.00 129.00 -75.49
N ASP A 82 -22.18 128.98 -74.44
CA ASP A 82 -21.71 130.15 -73.70
C ASP A 82 -21.32 131.34 -74.59
N GLN A 83 -20.58 131.11 -75.68
CA GLN A 83 -20.10 132.13 -76.63
C GLN A 83 -21.20 133.03 -77.23
N TYR A 84 -22.48 132.63 -77.14
CA TYR A 84 -23.60 133.42 -77.65
C TYR A 84 -24.39 134.15 -76.56
N ILE A 85 -24.19 133.85 -75.27
CA ILE A 85 -24.95 134.42 -74.15
C ILE A 85 -24.03 135.04 -73.09
N LEU A 86 -24.49 136.10 -72.43
CA LEU A 86 -23.72 136.72 -71.35
C LEU A 86 -23.74 135.81 -70.11
N VAL A 87 -22.70 134.96 -69.96
CA VAL A 87 -22.54 134.14 -68.76
C VAL A 87 -22.43 135.06 -67.54
N ASN A 88 -23.36 134.93 -66.59
CA ASN A 88 -23.43 135.75 -65.39
C ASN A 88 -23.29 134.89 -64.12
N GLU A 89 -23.13 135.52 -62.96
CA GLU A 89 -22.87 134.84 -61.69
C GLU A 89 -23.97 133.82 -61.33
N SER A 90 -25.24 134.14 -61.64
CA SER A 90 -26.39 133.26 -61.43
C SER A 90 -26.39 132.00 -62.30
N MET A 91 -25.53 131.90 -63.31
CA MET A 91 -25.32 130.68 -64.10
C MET A 91 -24.27 129.73 -63.49
N MET A 92 -23.45 130.20 -62.54
CA MET A 92 -22.41 129.35 -61.94
C MET A 92 -22.95 128.24 -61.04
N ASP A 93 -24.11 128.45 -60.41
CA ASP A 93 -24.74 127.41 -59.58
C ASP A 93 -25.06 126.16 -60.42
N LEU A 94 -25.53 126.34 -61.67
CA LEU A 94 -25.78 125.24 -62.61
C LEU A 94 -24.48 124.48 -62.99
N TYR A 95 -23.34 125.19 -63.06
CA TYR A 95 -22.04 124.56 -63.27
C TYR A 95 -21.64 123.68 -62.07
N PHE A 96 -21.78 124.21 -60.85
CA PHE A 96 -21.43 123.47 -59.64
C PHE A 96 -22.36 122.28 -59.36
N ASP A 97 -23.67 122.41 -59.62
CA ASP A 97 -24.63 121.30 -59.53
C ASP A 97 -24.30 120.18 -60.52
N PHE A 98 -23.88 120.51 -61.75
CA PHE A 98 -23.43 119.52 -62.73
C PHE A 98 -22.18 118.78 -62.25
N GLU A 99 -21.14 119.49 -61.81
CA GLU A 99 -19.90 118.89 -61.31
C GLU A 99 -20.14 118.02 -60.06
N GLU A 100 -20.95 118.48 -59.10
CA GLU A 100 -21.26 117.71 -57.90
C GLU A 100 -22.02 116.42 -58.23
N LYS A 101 -22.95 116.48 -59.20
CA LYS A 101 -23.68 115.32 -59.72
C LYS A 101 -22.75 114.29 -60.36
N GLN A 102 -21.71 114.71 -61.09
CA GLN A 102 -20.66 113.80 -61.59
C GLN A 102 -19.79 113.25 -60.46
N ARG A 103 -19.40 114.09 -59.48
CA ARG A 103 -18.60 113.69 -58.30
C ARG A 103 -19.31 112.60 -57.49
N LEU A 104 -20.60 112.78 -57.20
CA LEU A 104 -21.43 111.82 -56.48
C LEU A 104 -21.58 110.49 -57.23
N LYS A 105 -21.70 110.52 -58.57
CA LYS A 105 -21.71 109.31 -59.40
C LYS A 105 -20.39 108.53 -59.27
N ALA A 106 -19.25 109.22 -59.39
CA ALA A 106 -17.92 108.60 -59.28
C ALA A 106 -17.67 107.99 -57.88
N ILE A 107 -18.16 108.64 -56.82
CA ILE A 107 -18.11 108.11 -55.44
C ILE A 107 -18.93 106.82 -55.32
N ASN A 108 -20.17 106.81 -55.80
CA ASN A 108 -21.05 105.63 -55.75
C ASN A 108 -20.49 104.44 -56.53
N GLU A 109 -19.94 104.66 -57.73
CA GLU A 109 -19.26 103.59 -58.48
C GLU A 109 -18.04 103.03 -57.73
N LYS A 110 -17.24 103.89 -57.10
CA LYS A 110 -16.08 103.49 -56.29
C LYS A 110 -16.49 102.67 -55.07
N GLU A 111 -17.57 103.05 -54.38
CA GLU A 111 -18.13 102.27 -53.27
C GLU A 111 -18.59 100.88 -53.71
N ASN A 112 -19.33 100.78 -54.82
CA ASN A 112 -19.87 99.51 -55.30
C ASN A 112 -18.74 98.53 -55.67
N ARG A 113 -17.70 99.00 -56.37
CA ARG A 113 -16.48 98.21 -56.66
C ARG A 113 -15.76 97.75 -55.37
N LEU A 114 -15.81 98.54 -54.29
CA LEU A 114 -15.23 98.16 -52.99
C LEU A 114 -16.09 97.14 -52.22
N LYS A 115 -17.43 97.26 -52.29
CA LYS A 115 -18.39 96.30 -51.71
C LYS A 115 -18.26 94.92 -52.39
N GLU A 116 -18.20 94.90 -53.71
CA GLU A 116 -18.01 93.69 -54.52
C GLU A 116 -16.70 92.95 -54.19
N ARG A 117 -15.56 93.67 -54.22
CA ARG A 117 -14.24 93.09 -53.85
C ARG A 117 -14.22 92.47 -52.45
N LYS A 118 -14.88 93.09 -51.46
CA LYS A 118 -15.00 92.55 -50.10
C LYS A 118 -15.84 91.25 -50.06
N ASN A 119 -16.86 91.13 -50.90
CA ASN A 119 -17.68 89.92 -50.97
C ASN A 119 -16.92 88.75 -51.63
N ILE A 120 -16.18 89.02 -52.71
CA ILE A 120 -15.33 88.01 -53.37
C ILE A 120 -14.26 87.47 -52.40
N ALA A 121 -13.59 88.35 -51.67
CA ALA A 121 -12.58 87.95 -50.67
C ALA A 121 -13.16 87.03 -49.58
N LYS A 122 -14.32 87.40 -49.00
CA LYS A 122 -15.03 86.58 -48.00
C LYS A 122 -15.47 85.22 -48.55
N ALA A 123 -15.92 85.16 -49.80
CA ALA A 123 -16.32 83.91 -50.44
C ALA A 123 -15.13 82.95 -50.59
N GLY A 124 -13.99 83.45 -51.09
CA GLY A 124 -12.75 82.68 -51.21
C GLY A 124 -12.22 82.19 -49.86
N GLU A 125 -12.18 83.05 -48.84
CA GLU A 125 -11.77 82.68 -47.49
C GLU A 125 -12.68 81.59 -46.89
N SER A 126 -14.00 81.70 -47.07
CA SER A 126 -14.97 80.70 -46.63
C SER A 126 -14.76 79.33 -47.31
N GLN A 127 -14.49 79.31 -48.61
CA GLN A 127 -14.17 78.10 -49.36
C GLN A 127 -12.84 77.46 -48.90
N ILE A 128 -11.78 78.24 -48.74
CA ILE A 128 -10.48 77.77 -48.24
C ILE A 128 -10.62 77.18 -46.83
N ASN A 129 -11.37 77.85 -45.94
CA ASN A 129 -11.61 77.35 -44.59
C ASN A 129 -12.53 76.11 -44.55
N LYS A 130 -13.41 75.92 -45.54
CA LYS A 130 -14.16 74.67 -45.71
C LYS A 130 -13.23 73.53 -46.16
N GLN A 131 -12.37 73.77 -47.16
CA GLN A 131 -11.44 72.75 -47.65
C GLN A 131 -10.46 72.30 -46.56
N ARG A 132 -9.81 73.25 -45.85
CA ARG A 132 -8.90 72.95 -44.73
C ARG A 132 -9.53 72.08 -43.64
N LYS A 133 -10.84 72.23 -43.38
CA LYS A 133 -11.58 71.37 -42.45
C LYS A 133 -11.73 69.95 -42.98
N LEU A 134 -12.09 69.78 -44.26
CA LEU A 134 -12.18 68.46 -44.90
C LEU A 134 -10.82 67.76 -44.94
N ASP A 135 -9.75 68.45 -45.32
CA ASP A 135 -8.38 67.91 -45.34
C ASP A 135 -7.93 67.45 -43.93
N SER A 136 -8.31 68.21 -42.90
CA SER A 136 -8.01 67.89 -41.50
C SER A 136 -8.78 66.66 -41.01
N ILE A 137 -10.06 66.53 -41.40
CA ILE A 137 -10.90 65.36 -41.10
C ILE A 137 -10.32 64.12 -41.78
N ALA A 138 -10.06 64.17 -43.09
CA ALA A 138 -9.50 63.04 -43.85
C ALA A 138 -8.12 62.60 -43.30
N LYS A 139 -7.32 63.54 -42.81
CA LYS A 139 -6.04 63.22 -42.13
C LYS A 139 -6.27 62.54 -40.78
N ALA A 140 -7.25 62.97 -39.99
CA ALA A 140 -7.60 62.36 -38.71
C ALA A 140 -8.18 60.95 -38.88
N GLU A 141 -9.11 60.77 -39.82
CA GLU A 141 -9.72 59.48 -40.18
C GLU A 141 -8.65 58.47 -40.63
N LYS A 142 -7.72 58.90 -41.50
CA LYS A 142 -6.62 58.05 -41.96
C LYS A 142 -5.67 57.64 -40.83
N GLU A 143 -5.44 58.49 -39.84
CA GLU A 143 -4.62 58.15 -38.68
C GLU A 143 -5.37 57.22 -37.70
N GLN A 144 -6.66 57.47 -37.47
CA GLN A 144 -7.53 56.58 -36.70
C GLN A 144 -7.63 55.18 -37.33
N GLN A 145 -7.70 55.09 -38.67
CA GLN A 145 -7.71 53.82 -39.39
C GLN A 145 -6.42 53.02 -39.16
N LYS A 146 -5.24 53.65 -39.24
CA LYS A 146 -3.96 52.99 -38.88
C LYS A 146 -3.95 52.49 -37.44
N GLN A 147 -4.47 53.28 -36.49
CA GLN A 147 -4.52 52.89 -35.09
C GLN A 147 -5.42 51.66 -34.88
N ILE A 148 -6.59 51.62 -35.52
CA ILE A 148 -7.49 50.47 -35.52
C ILE A 148 -6.82 49.23 -36.13
N GLU A 149 -6.09 49.39 -37.24
CA GLU A 149 -5.36 48.30 -37.90
C GLU A 149 -4.19 47.78 -37.06
N ALA A 150 -3.41 48.66 -36.42
CA ALA A 150 -2.35 48.29 -35.49
C ALA A 150 -2.89 47.56 -34.25
N ILE A 151 -4.02 48.01 -33.69
CA ILE A 151 -4.72 47.33 -32.59
C ILE A 151 -5.22 45.94 -33.02
N ARG A 152 -5.80 45.83 -34.23
CA ARG A 152 -6.24 44.54 -34.79
C ARG A 152 -5.06 43.56 -34.92
N PHE A 153 -3.97 43.99 -35.54
CA PHE A 153 -2.76 43.18 -35.70
C PHE A 153 -2.15 42.75 -34.36
N ALA A 154 -2.09 43.65 -33.36
CA ALA A 154 -1.64 43.32 -32.01
C ALA A 154 -2.53 42.27 -31.33
N ASN A 155 -3.86 42.41 -31.45
CA ASN A 155 -4.82 41.46 -30.90
C ASN A 155 -4.75 40.08 -31.59
N GLU A 156 -4.63 40.04 -32.92
CA GLU A 156 -4.44 38.79 -33.67
C GLU A 156 -3.14 38.08 -33.25
N LYS A 157 -2.03 38.82 -33.16
CA LYS A 157 -0.74 38.28 -32.68
C LYS A 157 -0.83 37.76 -31.25
N TYR A 158 -1.55 38.45 -30.35
CA TYR A 158 -1.81 38.01 -28.98
C TYR A 158 -2.66 36.73 -28.92
N ILE A 159 -3.70 36.62 -29.76
CA ILE A 159 -4.53 35.42 -29.87
C ILE A 159 -3.70 34.23 -30.37
N GLN A 160 -2.87 34.40 -31.40
CA GLN A 160 -2.01 33.32 -31.90
C GLN A 160 -0.96 32.89 -30.87
N LEU A 161 -0.31 33.83 -30.18
CA LEU A 161 0.64 33.52 -29.11
C LEU A 161 -0.03 32.72 -27.98
N ASN A 162 -1.24 33.07 -27.57
CA ASN A 162 -1.97 32.36 -26.53
C ASN A 162 -2.51 30.99 -27.00
N LYS A 163 -2.81 30.80 -28.29
CA LYS A 163 -3.08 29.46 -28.85
C LYS A 163 -1.82 28.59 -28.79
N GLN A 164 -0.67 29.11 -29.22
CA GLN A 164 0.59 28.38 -29.20
C GLN A 164 0.97 27.97 -27.77
N ARG A 165 0.97 28.90 -26.82
CA ARG A 165 1.30 28.61 -25.40
C ARG A 165 0.38 27.56 -24.77
N LYS A 166 -0.90 27.48 -25.18
CA LYS A 166 -1.80 26.40 -24.76
C LYS A 166 -1.41 25.06 -25.37
N LEU A 167 -1.11 25.03 -26.68
CA LEU A 167 -0.68 23.82 -27.38
C LEU A 167 0.65 23.27 -26.84
N ASP A 168 1.63 24.16 -26.58
CA ASP A 168 2.91 23.81 -25.97
C ASP A 168 2.70 23.21 -24.57
N SER A 169 1.86 23.84 -23.74
CA SER A 169 1.55 23.37 -22.38
C SER A 169 0.82 22.03 -22.37
N ILE A 170 -0.06 21.76 -23.34
CA ILE A 170 -0.72 20.46 -23.52
C ILE A 170 0.34 19.42 -23.93
N THR A 171 1.17 19.75 -24.92
CA THR A 171 2.24 18.87 -25.41
C THR A 171 3.25 18.50 -24.31
N GLU A 172 3.58 19.44 -23.40
CA GLU A 172 4.43 19.17 -22.25
C GLU A 172 3.74 18.26 -21.21
N ALA A 173 2.45 18.51 -20.92
CA ALA A 173 1.66 17.68 -20.02
C ALA A 173 1.52 16.24 -20.55
N GLU A 174 1.24 16.07 -21.84
CA GLU A 174 1.18 14.76 -22.52
C GLU A 174 2.53 14.04 -22.46
N LYS A 175 3.65 14.72 -22.78
CA LYS A 175 5.00 14.14 -22.66
C LYS A 175 5.34 13.72 -21.22
N LYS A 176 4.87 14.48 -20.22
CA LYS A 176 5.04 14.15 -18.80
C LYS A 176 4.20 12.93 -18.39
N GLN A 177 2.94 12.87 -18.84
CA GLN A 177 2.04 11.74 -18.61
C GLN A 177 2.55 10.46 -19.29
N GLN A 178 3.02 10.53 -20.54
CA GLN A 178 3.64 9.41 -21.25
C GLN A 178 4.87 8.88 -20.50
N LYS A 179 5.77 9.75 -20.01
CA LYS A 179 6.91 9.35 -19.17
C LYS A 179 6.47 8.65 -17.88
N GLN A 180 5.39 9.11 -17.24
CA GLN A 180 4.84 8.45 -16.05
C GLN A 180 4.26 7.07 -16.38
N ILE A 181 3.47 6.94 -17.44
CA ILE A 181 2.91 5.66 -17.92
C ILE A 181 4.02 4.67 -18.24
N GLU A 182 5.06 5.09 -18.95
CA GLU A 182 6.21 4.25 -19.30
C GLU A 182 7.01 3.81 -18.07
N THR A 183 7.20 4.71 -17.09
CA THR A 183 7.82 4.37 -15.80
C THR A 183 7.02 3.29 -15.07
N ILE A 184 5.69 3.40 -15.06
CA ILE A 184 4.78 2.42 -14.47
C ILE A 184 4.82 1.08 -15.24
N ARG A 185 4.86 1.12 -16.57
CA ARG A 185 4.99 -0.08 -17.42
C ARG A 185 6.27 -0.86 -17.09
N ILE A 186 7.42 -0.18 -17.08
CA ILE A 186 8.72 -0.78 -16.76
C ILE A 186 8.74 -1.34 -15.32
N ALA A 187 8.15 -0.64 -14.36
CA ALA A 187 8.04 -1.11 -12.98
C ALA A 187 7.17 -2.39 -12.87
N ASN A 188 6.03 -2.43 -13.56
CA ASN A 188 5.15 -3.59 -13.59
C ASN A 188 5.80 -4.80 -14.30
N GLU A 189 6.48 -4.58 -15.43
CA GLU A 189 7.23 -5.63 -16.13
C GLU A 189 8.34 -6.21 -15.24
N LYS A 190 9.11 -5.36 -14.55
CA LYS A 190 10.13 -5.80 -13.59
C LYS A 190 9.53 -6.58 -12.41
N TYR A 191 8.36 -6.17 -11.91
CA TYR A 191 7.62 -6.88 -10.84
C TYR A 191 7.12 -8.26 -11.31
N ILE A 192 6.59 -8.36 -12.53
CA ILE A 192 6.16 -9.63 -13.13
C ILE A 192 7.34 -10.59 -13.29
N GLN A 193 8.50 -10.12 -13.81
CA GLN A 193 9.69 -10.96 -13.95
C GLN A 193 10.26 -11.39 -12.60
N LEU A 194 10.32 -10.50 -11.60
CA LEU A 194 10.76 -10.85 -10.24
C LEU A 194 9.88 -11.94 -9.62
N ASN A 195 8.55 -11.86 -9.80
CA ASN A 195 7.62 -12.86 -9.31
C ASN A 195 7.68 -14.18 -10.10
N LYS A 196 7.98 -14.14 -11.41
CA LYS A 196 8.27 -15.34 -12.20
C LYS A 196 9.53 -16.04 -11.68
N GLN A 197 10.61 -15.29 -11.47
CA GLN A 197 11.87 -15.83 -10.94
C GLN A 197 11.66 -16.44 -9.55
N ARG A 198 11.03 -15.71 -8.61
CA ARG A 198 10.72 -16.21 -7.27
C ARG A 198 9.93 -17.52 -7.28
N LYS A 199 8.98 -17.70 -8.20
CA LYS A 199 8.25 -18.98 -8.34
C LYS A 199 9.17 -20.11 -8.80
N LEU A 200 10.05 -19.86 -9.78
CA LEU A 200 11.04 -20.85 -10.24
C LEU A 200 12.04 -21.20 -9.12
N ASP A 201 12.56 -20.21 -8.40
CA ASP A 201 13.47 -20.40 -7.26
C ASP A 201 12.82 -21.23 -6.14
N SER A 202 11.52 -21.03 -5.89
CA SER A 202 10.75 -21.81 -4.90
C SER A 202 10.50 -23.25 -5.36
N ILE A 203 10.22 -23.48 -6.64
CA ILE A 203 10.04 -24.82 -7.21
C ILE A 203 11.37 -25.59 -7.14
N ALA A 204 12.47 -24.99 -7.61
CA ALA A 204 13.79 -25.61 -7.60
C ALA A 204 14.24 -26.03 -6.18
N LYS A 205 13.97 -25.20 -5.15
CA LYS A 205 14.24 -25.55 -3.75
C LYS A 205 13.39 -26.71 -3.24
N ALA A 206 12.10 -26.77 -3.61
CA ALA A 206 11.23 -27.88 -3.23
C ALA A 206 11.65 -29.18 -3.91
N GLU A 207 12.06 -29.13 -5.18
CA GLU A 207 12.61 -30.27 -5.92
C GLU A 207 13.94 -30.75 -5.32
N GLU A 208 14.85 -29.84 -4.97
CA GLU A 208 16.12 -30.16 -4.29
C GLU A 208 15.90 -30.82 -2.91
N GLU A 209 14.96 -30.29 -2.12
CA GLU A 209 14.60 -30.86 -0.81
C GLU A 209 13.93 -32.23 -0.96
N GLN A 210 13.08 -32.42 -1.97
CA GLN A 210 12.47 -33.70 -2.28
C GLN A 210 13.51 -34.74 -2.75
N GLN A 211 14.47 -34.35 -3.60
CA GLN A 211 15.58 -35.22 -3.99
C GLN A 211 16.43 -35.63 -2.79
N LYS A 212 16.77 -34.69 -1.89
CA LYS A 212 17.49 -34.99 -0.63
C LYS A 212 16.73 -35.98 0.27
N LYS A 213 15.40 -35.88 0.35
CA LYS A 213 14.54 -36.82 1.08
C LYS A 213 14.53 -38.22 0.43
N ILE A 214 14.40 -38.30 -0.89
CA ILE A 214 14.45 -39.56 -1.65
C ILE A 214 15.81 -40.26 -1.47
N GLU A 215 16.91 -39.50 -1.56
CA GLU A 215 18.26 -40.02 -1.39
C GLU A 215 18.53 -40.51 0.05
N ALA A 216 18.07 -39.78 1.06
CA ALA A 216 18.14 -40.23 2.46
C ALA A 216 17.38 -41.55 2.69
N ILE A 217 16.21 -41.72 2.05
CA ILE A 217 15.44 -42.97 2.09
C ILE A 217 16.18 -44.10 1.37
N ARG A 218 16.82 -43.83 0.21
CA ARG A 218 17.64 -44.82 -0.52
C ARG A 218 18.80 -45.32 0.37
N ILE A 219 19.56 -44.40 0.95
CA ILE A 219 20.69 -44.72 1.84
C ILE A 219 20.23 -45.50 3.09
N ALA A 220 19.09 -45.12 3.69
CA ALA A 220 18.52 -45.83 4.84
C ALA A 220 18.11 -47.28 4.49
N ASN A 221 17.46 -47.48 3.32
CA ASN A 221 17.07 -48.80 2.84
C ASN A 221 18.28 -49.67 2.50
N GLU A 222 19.32 -49.12 1.87
CA GLU A 222 20.57 -49.84 1.60
C GLU A 222 21.27 -50.26 2.89
N LYS A 223 21.36 -49.36 3.89
CA LYS A 223 21.90 -49.68 5.22
C LYS A 223 21.09 -50.79 5.91
N TYR A 224 19.76 -50.75 5.84
CA TYR A 224 18.87 -51.78 6.38
C TYR A 224 19.08 -53.15 5.71
N ILE A 225 19.21 -53.18 4.38
CA ILE A 225 19.49 -54.40 3.62
C ILE A 225 20.84 -55.01 4.03
N GLN A 226 21.91 -54.19 4.13
CA GLN A 226 23.22 -54.69 4.54
C GLN A 226 23.22 -55.18 5.99
N LEU A 227 22.57 -54.47 6.91
CA LEU A 227 22.48 -54.87 8.32
C LEU A 227 21.68 -56.18 8.49
N ASN A 228 20.63 -56.40 7.68
CA ASN A 228 19.92 -57.68 7.65
C ASN A 228 20.72 -58.83 7.00
N LYS A 229 21.59 -58.55 6.02
CA LYS A 229 22.55 -59.56 5.52
C LYS A 229 23.54 -59.94 6.62
N GLN A 230 24.12 -58.97 7.32
CA GLN A 230 25.05 -59.22 8.41
C GLN A 230 24.40 -60.04 9.53
N ARG A 231 23.21 -59.66 10.00
CA ARG A 231 22.47 -60.43 11.02
C ARG A 231 22.17 -61.88 10.62
N LYS A 232 22.00 -62.17 9.33
CA LYS A 232 21.88 -63.55 8.83
C LYS A 232 23.22 -64.30 8.92
N ILE A 233 24.32 -63.68 8.51
CA ILE A 233 25.68 -64.25 8.61
C ILE A 233 26.02 -64.51 10.08
N ASP A 234 25.83 -63.52 10.97
CA ASP A 234 26.09 -63.65 12.41
C ASP A 234 25.24 -64.77 13.06
N SER A 235 23.99 -64.96 12.59
CA SER A 235 23.10 -66.01 13.10
C SER A 235 23.47 -67.40 12.58
N ILE A 236 24.03 -67.52 11.38
CA ILE A 236 24.56 -68.78 10.84
C ILE A 236 25.83 -69.15 11.60
N ALA A 237 26.78 -68.22 11.71
CA ALA A 237 28.04 -68.44 12.43
C ALA A 237 27.83 -68.88 13.89
N LYS A 238 26.85 -68.29 14.59
CA LYS A 238 26.48 -68.71 15.96
C LYS A 238 25.85 -70.11 16.01
N ALA A 239 25.06 -70.49 15.02
CA ALA A 239 24.49 -71.84 14.94
C ALA A 239 25.57 -72.89 14.65
N GLU A 240 26.52 -72.57 13.77
CA GLU A 240 27.69 -73.41 13.47
C GLU A 240 28.62 -73.55 14.69
N GLU A 241 28.90 -72.46 15.42
CA GLU A 241 29.70 -72.47 16.65
C GLU A 241 29.06 -73.35 17.74
N GLU A 242 27.74 -73.23 17.93
CA GLU A 242 26.98 -74.02 18.90
C GLU A 242 26.91 -75.50 18.49
N GLN A 243 26.71 -75.79 17.20
CA GLN A 243 26.77 -77.15 16.68
C GLN A 243 28.16 -77.79 16.88
N GLN A 244 29.25 -77.03 16.69
CA GLN A 244 30.62 -77.50 16.95
C GLN A 244 30.82 -77.82 18.44
N LYS A 245 30.34 -76.98 19.37
CA LYS A 245 30.40 -77.26 20.82
C LYS A 245 29.64 -78.54 21.19
N GLN A 246 28.49 -78.78 20.57
CA GLN A 246 27.71 -80.01 20.80
C GLN A 246 28.44 -81.24 20.25
N ILE A 247 29.02 -81.17 19.05
CA ILE A 247 29.84 -82.25 18.46
C ILE A 247 31.06 -82.55 19.34
N GLU A 248 31.77 -81.54 19.82
CA GLU A 248 32.94 -81.71 20.70
C GLU A 248 32.55 -82.28 22.07
N THR A 249 31.41 -81.84 22.64
CA THR A 249 30.87 -82.40 23.89
C THR A 249 30.52 -83.88 23.72
N LEU A 250 29.93 -84.27 22.58
CA LEU A 250 29.66 -85.66 22.24
C LEU A 250 30.94 -86.48 22.04
N ARG A 251 31.98 -85.90 21.40
CA ARG A 251 33.30 -86.54 21.25
C ARG A 251 33.93 -86.84 22.62
N ILE A 252 34.04 -85.84 23.49
CA ILE A 252 34.58 -85.99 24.85
C ILE A 252 33.77 -87.01 25.67
N THR A 253 32.44 -87.04 25.49
CA THR A 253 31.57 -87.99 26.21
C THR A 253 31.77 -89.43 25.72
N ASN A 254 31.90 -89.63 24.41
CA ASN A 254 32.20 -90.94 23.83
C ASN A 254 33.61 -91.43 24.21
N GLU A 255 34.62 -90.55 24.23
CA GLU A 255 35.98 -90.88 24.67
C GLU A 255 36.00 -91.33 26.14
N LYS A 256 35.28 -90.62 27.03
CA LYS A 256 35.10 -91.03 28.43
C LYS A 256 34.36 -92.37 28.55
N LEU A 257 33.36 -92.63 27.72
CA LEU A 257 32.63 -93.91 27.71
C LEU A 257 33.52 -95.07 27.24
N ILE A 258 34.37 -94.85 26.23
CA ILE A 258 35.36 -95.82 25.76
C ILE A 258 36.41 -96.10 26.85
N GLN A 259 36.92 -95.06 27.52
CA GLN A 259 37.83 -95.21 28.67
C GLN A 259 37.18 -95.99 29.80
N LEU A 260 35.95 -95.65 30.21
CA LEU A 260 35.22 -96.34 31.27
C LEU A 260 34.95 -97.82 30.94
N ASN A 261 34.58 -98.12 29.70
CA ASN A 261 34.39 -99.51 29.24
C ASN A 261 35.72 -100.27 29.11
N THR A 262 36.83 -99.59 28.86
CA THR A 262 38.17 -100.18 28.86
C THR A 262 38.61 -100.49 30.28
N GLN A 263 38.44 -99.56 31.22
CA GLN A 263 38.72 -99.78 32.64
C GLN A 263 37.89 -100.93 33.20
N ARG A 264 36.57 -100.96 32.95
CA ARG A 264 35.69 -102.07 33.35
C ARG A 264 36.13 -103.44 32.84
N LYS A 265 36.72 -103.52 31.64
CA LYS A 265 37.32 -104.77 31.13
C LYS A 265 38.57 -105.14 31.93
N ILE A 266 39.46 -104.19 32.21
CA ILE A 266 40.66 -104.39 33.03
C ILE A 266 40.25 -104.86 34.45
N ASP A 267 39.31 -104.16 35.09
CA ASP A 267 38.79 -104.51 36.43
C ASP A 267 38.17 -105.92 36.46
N SER A 268 37.46 -106.30 35.39
CA SER A 268 36.84 -107.63 35.26
C SER A 268 37.89 -108.74 35.07
N ILE A 269 38.96 -108.47 34.32
CA ILE A 269 40.09 -109.39 34.14
C ILE A 269 40.83 -109.55 35.47
N ALA A 270 41.21 -108.44 36.11
CA ALA A 270 41.92 -108.46 37.39
C ALA A 270 41.13 -109.18 38.50
N LYS A 271 39.79 -109.03 38.52
CA LYS A 271 38.93 -109.79 39.43
C LYS A 271 38.92 -111.29 39.11
N ALA A 272 38.86 -111.67 37.84
CA ALA A 272 38.92 -113.08 37.45
C ALA A 272 40.28 -113.71 37.78
N GLU A 273 41.37 -112.96 37.64
CA GLU A 273 42.73 -113.39 38.02
C GLU A 273 42.88 -113.57 39.55
N ASP A 274 42.35 -112.64 40.36
CA ASP A 274 42.31 -112.75 41.83
C ASP A 274 41.45 -113.95 42.29
N GLU A 275 40.29 -114.17 41.66
CA GLU A 275 39.43 -115.32 41.96
C GLU A 275 40.06 -116.65 41.53
N GLN A 276 40.78 -116.68 40.41
CA GLN A 276 41.59 -117.83 39.99
C GLN A 276 42.77 -118.09 40.94
N GLN A 277 43.47 -117.05 41.41
CA GLN A 277 44.54 -117.19 42.42
C GLN A 277 44.00 -117.76 43.74
N LYS A 278 42.81 -117.33 44.18
CA LYS A 278 42.14 -117.88 45.38
C LYS A 278 41.74 -119.35 45.21
N GLN A 279 41.33 -119.77 44.01
CA GLN A 279 41.09 -121.19 43.69
C GLN A 279 42.40 -122.01 43.70
N ILE A 280 43.48 -121.47 43.12
CA ILE A 280 44.81 -122.11 43.16
C ILE A 280 45.31 -122.26 44.60
N GLU A 281 45.17 -121.24 45.43
CA GLU A 281 45.61 -121.28 46.83
C GLU A 281 44.76 -122.22 47.69
N THR A 282 43.43 -122.26 47.51
CA THR A 282 42.58 -123.25 48.20
C THR A 282 42.89 -124.68 47.76
N LEU A 283 43.20 -124.92 46.48
CA LEU A 283 43.71 -126.22 46.01
C LEU A 283 45.08 -126.55 46.62
N ARG A 284 45.98 -125.57 46.76
CA ARG A 284 47.31 -125.72 47.39
C ARG A 284 47.16 -126.15 48.86
N ILE A 285 46.35 -125.43 49.63
CA ILE A 285 46.04 -125.72 51.03
C ILE A 285 45.34 -127.09 51.18
N ALA A 286 44.39 -127.42 50.31
CA ALA A 286 43.71 -128.72 50.32
C ALA A 286 44.68 -129.88 50.06
N ASN A 287 45.62 -129.71 49.12
CA ASN A 287 46.65 -130.70 48.84
C ASN A 287 47.67 -130.83 50.00
N GLU A 288 48.11 -129.73 50.60
CA GLU A 288 48.94 -129.75 51.82
C GLU A 288 48.23 -130.48 52.98
N LYS A 289 46.94 -130.21 53.19
CA LYS A 289 46.12 -130.91 54.19
C LYS A 289 45.96 -132.40 53.88
N HIS A 290 45.82 -132.78 52.61
CA HIS A 290 45.79 -134.18 52.18
C HIS A 290 47.14 -134.88 52.38
N ILE A 291 48.26 -134.19 52.12
CA ILE A 291 49.62 -134.68 52.42
C ILE A 291 49.81 -134.86 53.93
N GLN A 292 49.37 -133.91 54.77
CA GLN A 292 49.40 -134.07 56.22
C GLN A 292 48.51 -135.23 56.70
N LEU A 293 47.28 -135.37 56.19
CA LEU A 293 46.42 -136.50 56.50
C LEU A 293 47.04 -137.84 56.11
N ASN A 294 47.77 -137.93 54.98
CA ASN A 294 48.47 -139.16 54.60
C ASN A 294 49.76 -139.41 55.42
N LYS A 295 50.40 -138.37 55.97
CA LYS A 295 51.44 -138.54 57.01
C LYS A 295 50.82 -139.05 58.31
N GLN A 296 49.73 -138.44 58.76
CA GLN A 296 49.02 -138.84 59.98
C GLN A 296 48.52 -140.28 59.88
N ARG A 297 47.83 -140.66 58.79
CA ARG A 297 47.39 -142.05 58.56
C ARG A 297 48.54 -143.07 58.55
N LYS A 298 49.77 -142.69 58.17
CA LYS A 298 50.94 -143.57 58.33
C LYS A 298 51.35 -143.73 59.79
N ILE A 299 51.36 -142.65 60.58
CA ILE A 299 51.60 -142.68 62.03
C ILE A 299 50.52 -143.52 62.73
N ASP A 300 49.25 -143.27 62.43
CA ASP A 300 48.11 -144.01 62.97
C ASP A 300 48.18 -145.52 62.61
N SER A 301 48.65 -145.86 61.40
CA SER A 301 48.83 -147.27 61.01
C SER A 301 49.99 -147.94 61.76
N ILE A 302 51.06 -147.21 62.06
CA ILE A 302 52.17 -147.72 62.89
C ILE A 302 51.68 -147.95 64.33
N ALA A 303 51.02 -146.95 64.92
CA ALA A 303 50.45 -147.04 66.27
C ALA A 303 49.44 -148.20 66.38
N LYS A 304 48.64 -148.45 65.33
CA LYS A 304 47.70 -149.59 65.30
C LYS A 304 48.40 -150.95 65.22
N ALA A 305 49.53 -151.06 64.51
CA ALA A 305 50.34 -152.27 64.49
C ALA A 305 50.99 -152.55 65.85
N GLU A 306 51.45 -151.51 66.56
CA GLU A 306 51.95 -151.62 67.94
C GLU A 306 50.83 -152.01 68.93
N ASP A 307 49.62 -151.48 68.73
CA ASP A 307 48.45 -151.75 69.55
C ASP A 307 47.87 -153.17 69.33
N ASP A 308 47.95 -153.71 68.12
CA ASP A 308 47.58 -155.11 67.85
C ASP A 308 48.65 -156.11 68.34
N LEU A 309 49.93 -155.71 68.35
CA LEU A 309 50.99 -156.47 69.03
C LEU A 309 50.78 -156.50 70.56
N LYS A 310 50.36 -155.39 71.17
CA LYS A 310 49.94 -155.36 72.59
C LYS A 310 48.77 -156.30 72.86
N LYS A 311 47.73 -156.30 72.02
CA LYS A 311 46.55 -157.17 72.20
C LYS A 311 46.90 -158.66 72.28
N GLN A 312 47.89 -159.15 71.53
CA GLN A 312 48.33 -160.55 71.67
C GLN A 312 48.91 -160.86 73.05
N ILE A 313 49.69 -159.94 73.62
CA ILE A 313 50.29 -160.06 74.97
C ILE A 313 49.23 -159.88 76.06
N GLU A 314 48.23 -159.02 75.81
CA GLU A 314 47.21 -158.62 76.77
C GLU A 314 46.07 -159.65 76.90
N ILE A 315 45.76 -160.39 75.82
CA ILE A 315 44.83 -161.54 75.86
C ILE A 315 45.34 -162.67 76.80
N GLN A 316 46.66 -162.79 77.03
CA GLN A 316 47.20 -163.71 78.04
C GLN A 316 47.04 -163.22 79.49
N LYS A 317 46.62 -161.95 79.72
CA LYS A 317 46.47 -161.36 81.06
C LYS A 317 45.02 -160.99 81.40
N ILE A 318 44.25 -160.45 80.46
CA ILE A 318 42.84 -160.06 80.67
C ILE A 318 41.90 -161.27 80.49
N ALA A 319 42.21 -162.33 81.24
CA ALA A 319 41.29 -163.38 81.64
C ALA A 319 41.03 -163.36 83.17
N ARG A 320 41.59 -162.40 83.91
CA ARG A 320 41.54 -162.36 85.40
C ARG A 320 40.61 -161.30 86.04
N GLU A 321 40.22 -160.16 85.42
CA GLU A 321 39.57 -158.99 86.12
C GLU A 321 38.43 -158.24 85.33
N LYS A 322 37.58 -157.34 85.93
CA LYS A 322 36.25 -156.79 85.42
C LYS A 322 35.83 -155.26 85.81
N GLN A 323 35.01 -154.43 85.03
CA GLN A 323 33.96 -153.26 85.34
C GLN A 323 34.14 -151.57 85.30
N ARG A 324 33.39 -150.55 84.55
CA ARG A 324 32.92 -148.97 84.78
C ARG A 324 32.51 -147.72 83.64
N LYS A 325 32.23 -146.30 83.84
CA LYS A 325 31.51 -145.08 82.96
C LYS A 325 31.68 -143.40 83.22
N GLN A 326 31.18 -142.09 82.75
CA GLN A 326 30.27 -141.17 81.73
C GLN A 326 30.07 -139.44 81.77
N ASP A 327 29.71 -138.52 80.69
CA ASP A 327 29.01 -137.07 80.23
C ASP A 327 29.12 -135.41 80.67
N TYR A 328 28.63 -134.09 80.21
CA TYR A 328 27.99 -133.05 79.10
C TYR A 328 27.71 -131.38 79.47
N LEU A 329 27.21 -130.10 78.89
CA LEU A 329 26.88 -129.01 77.69
C LEU A 329 26.25 -127.45 78.07
N ASN A 330 25.82 -126.15 77.50
CA ASN A 330 25.67 -124.98 76.34
C ASN A 330 24.94 -123.44 76.69
N GLU A 331 24.53 -122.16 76.11
CA GLU A 331 24.45 -120.96 74.96
C GLU A 331 23.62 -119.47 75.25
N VAL A 332 23.21 -118.18 74.63
CA VAL A 332 23.21 -116.99 73.47
C VAL A 332 22.19 -115.57 73.62
N GLN A 333 21.83 -114.25 73.03
CA GLN A 333 22.03 -112.92 72.06
C GLN A 333 21.11 -111.42 72.11
N LEU A 334 21.08 -110.24 71.23
CA LEU A 334 20.38 -108.73 71.30
C LEU A 334 20.11 -107.50 70.08
N GLU A 335 19.42 -106.21 70.15
CA GLU A 335 19.17 -104.94 69.10
C GLU A 335 18.58 -103.32 69.35
N GLN A 336 18.07 -102.32 68.39
CA GLN A 336 17.84 -100.68 68.34
C GLN A 336 16.55 -99.81 67.59
N GLN A 337 16.21 -98.47 67.08
CA GLN A 337 16.55 -96.89 66.81
C GLN A 337 15.54 -95.75 65.95
N LYS A 338 15.42 -94.28 65.95
CA LYS A 338 14.95 -93.09 64.84
C LYS A 338 14.40 -91.45 65.03
N LYS A 339 13.82 -90.50 64.06
CA LYS A 339 13.61 -88.85 63.99
C LYS A 339 12.54 -87.84 63.06
N PRO A 340 12.33 -86.37 63.06
CA PRO A 340 11.26 -85.29 62.42
C PRO A 340 11.45 -83.69 61.78
N ASN A 341 10.46 -82.70 61.35
CA ASN A 341 10.52 -81.19 60.66
C ASN A 341 9.27 -79.99 60.46
N SER A 342 9.31 -78.64 59.87
CA SER A 342 8.25 -77.38 59.71
C SER A 342 8.28 -75.97 58.70
N ILE A 343 7.31 -74.88 58.53
CA ILE A 343 7.22 -73.53 57.56
C ILE A 343 6.20 -72.13 57.67
N VAL A 344 6.11 -70.93 56.82
CA VAL A 344 5.40 -69.44 56.92
C VAL A 344 4.97 -68.34 55.66
N LYS A 345 4.12 -67.13 55.67
CA LYS A 345 3.81 -65.85 54.66
C LYS A 345 2.91 -64.46 55.07
N ASN A 346 2.33 -63.24 54.50
CA ASN A 346 2.01 -62.23 53.25
C ASN A 346 1.15 -60.74 53.35
N THR A 347 1.06 -59.59 52.45
CA THR A 347 -0.10 -58.50 51.96
C THR A 347 -0.04 -56.78 51.79
N GLU A 348 -0.90 -55.90 51.01
CA GLU A 348 -0.99 -54.29 50.70
C GLU A 348 -2.28 -53.53 49.95
N GLU A 349 -2.63 -52.14 49.95
CA GLU A 349 -3.55 -51.27 48.99
C GLU A 349 -3.72 -49.64 49.13
N GLU A 350 -3.85 -48.77 48.04
CA GLU A 350 -4.58 -47.39 47.84
C GLU A 350 -4.04 -46.41 46.68
N GLN A 351 -4.82 -45.98 45.62
CA GLN A 351 -4.44 -44.84 44.68
C GLN A 351 -5.46 -44.36 43.57
N GLU A 352 -6.12 -43.16 43.63
CA GLU A 352 -6.93 -42.64 42.46
C GLU A 352 -7.27 -41.11 42.35
N LYS A 353 -6.35 -40.15 42.56
CA LYS A 353 -6.69 -38.69 42.46
C LYS A 353 -5.76 -37.74 41.67
N LEU A 354 -4.74 -38.24 40.96
CA LEU A 354 -3.75 -37.39 40.27
C LEU A 354 -3.88 -37.30 38.72
N ASN A 355 -4.69 -38.15 38.07
CA ASN A 355 -4.56 -38.42 36.63
C ASN A 355 -5.18 -37.39 35.67
N SER A 356 -5.88 -36.35 36.15
CA SER A 356 -6.59 -35.38 35.29
C SER A 356 -5.80 -34.10 34.94
N ARG A 357 -4.75 -33.77 35.71
CA ARG A 357 -3.90 -32.58 35.45
C ARG A 357 -2.77 -32.87 34.44
N SER A 358 -2.23 -34.09 34.44
CA SER A 358 -1.12 -34.49 33.56
C SER A 358 -1.50 -34.58 32.08
N THR A 359 -2.73 -35.03 31.77
CA THR A 359 -3.26 -35.28 30.42
C THR A 359 -3.82 -34.04 29.73
N CYS A 360 -3.91 -34.08 28.39
CA CYS A 360 -4.58 -33.09 27.57
C CYS A 360 -5.94 -33.64 27.11
N HIS A 361 -7.01 -32.86 27.27
CA HIS A 361 -8.36 -33.15 26.79
C HIS A 361 -8.74 -32.17 25.68
N TYR A 362 -9.47 -32.64 24.66
CA TYR A 362 -9.66 -31.99 23.37
C TYR A 362 -11.11 -32.05 22.90
N LEU A 363 -11.64 -30.89 22.52
CA LEU A 363 -12.90 -30.75 21.79
C LEU A 363 -12.73 -31.09 20.30
N ILE A 364 -11.58 -30.72 19.71
CA ILE A 364 -11.16 -31.11 18.36
C ILE A 364 -9.66 -31.42 18.40
N ASN A 365 -9.23 -32.51 17.77
CA ASN A 365 -7.82 -32.81 17.53
C ASN A 365 -7.72 -33.57 16.20
N GLU A 366 -7.87 -32.85 15.10
CA GLU A 366 -8.12 -33.43 13.77
C GLU A 366 -7.28 -32.78 12.68
N TYR A 367 -6.99 -33.54 11.61
CA TYR A 367 -6.39 -32.99 10.40
C TYR A 367 -7.48 -32.62 9.39
N ASP A 368 -7.68 -31.31 9.22
CA ASP A 368 -8.61 -30.73 8.26
C ASP A 368 -8.12 -30.99 6.83
N GLN A 369 -8.75 -31.97 6.17
CA GLN A 369 -8.37 -32.40 4.82
C GLN A 369 -8.66 -31.34 3.74
N TYR A 370 -9.59 -30.41 3.99
CA TYR A 370 -9.97 -29.37 3.03
C TYR A 370 -8.96 -28.21 3.06
N TYR A 371 -8.65 -27.70 4.25
CA TYR A 371 -7.67 -26.63 4.44
C TYR A 371 -6.22 -27.15 4.62
N LYS A 372 -6.02 -28.48 4.59
CA LYS A 372 -4.72 -29.18 4.69
C LYS A 372 -3.89 -28.79 5.90
N ARG A 373 -4.54 -28.65 7.05
CA ARG A 373 -3.95 -28.18 8.31
C ARG A 373 -4.46 -28.99 9.48
N GLU A 374 -3.62 -29.15 10.49
CA GLU A 374 -4.06 -29.64 11.78
C GLU A 374 -4.87 -28.55 12.51
N VAL A 375 -5.95 -28.96 13.17
CA VAL A 375 -6.83 -28.12 13.99
C VAL A 375 -6.95 -28.79 15.35
N ILE A 376 -6.38 -28.15 16.37
CA ILE A 376 -6.47 -28.56 17.77
C ILE A 376 -7.28 -27.50 18.52
N ILE A 377 -8.27 -27.94 19.28
CA ILE A 377 -9.05 -27.12 20.23
C ILE A 377 -9.16 -27.94 21.52
N THR A 378 -8.60 -27.44 22.62
CA THR A 378 -8.75 -28.12 23.91
C THR A 378 -10.16 -27.96 24.48
N ASP A 379 -10.51 -28.79 25.45
CA ASP A 379 -11.65 -28.52 26.31
C ASP A 379 -11.46 -27.21 27.13
N LYS A 380 -12.56 -26.74 27.72
CA LYS A 380 -12.61 -25.58 28.61
C LYS A 380 -11.98 -25.92 29.97
N TYR A 381 -10.79 -25.39 30.23
CA TYR A 381 -10.16 -25.49 31.53
C TYR A 381 -10.60 -24.33 32.42
N PHE A 382 -11.33 -24.64 33.49
CA PHE A 382 -11.69 -23.66 34.50
C PHE A 382 -10.46 -23.30 35.37
N ILE A 383 -10.23 -22.01 35.49
CA ILE A 383 -9.11 -21.37 36.21
C ILE A 383 -9.62 -20.73 37.52
N ASN A 384 -10.89 -20.34 37.52
CA ASN A 384 -11.74 -20.03 38.66
C ASN A 384 -13.17 -20.48 38.28
N GLN A 385 -14.08 -20.61 39.24
CA GLN A 385 -15.52 -20.88 39.01
C GLN A 385 -16.12 -20.11 37.81
N ASN A 386 -15.78 -18.81 37.68
CA ASN A 386 -16.34 -17.94 36.63
C ASN A 386 -15.42 -17.75 35.40
N LEU A 387 -14.19 -18.27 35.41
CA LEU A 387 -13.16 -18.02 34.41
C LEU A 387 -12.67 -19.33 33.79
N ASN A 388 -12.82 -19.50 32.48
CA ASN A 388 -12.27 -20.65 31.74
C ASN A 388 -11.40 -20.22 30.56
N ILE A 389 -10.47 -21.09 30.18
CA ILE A 389 -9.56 -20.88 29.06
C ILE A 389 -9.59 -22.10 28.12
N GLU A 390 -9.66 -21.81 26.83
CA GLU A 390 -9.52 -22.77 25.72
C GLU A 390 -8.23 -22.45 24.96
N LEU A 391 -7.49 -23.50 24.57
CA LEU A 391 -6.26 -23.40 23.79
C LEU A 391 -6.49 -23.96 22.39
N LEU A 392 -6.02 -23.24 21.36
CA LEU A 392 -6.28 -23.58 19.97
C LEU A 392 -4.99 -23.53 19.12
N ARG A 393 -4.82 -24.49 18.20
CA ARG A 393 -3.85 -24.44 17.10
C ARG A 393 -4.57 -24.61 15.77
N GLU A 394 -4.28 -23.72 14.82
CA GLU A 394 -4.61 -23.92 13.40
C GLU A 394 -3.32 -23.85 12.58
N GLY A 395 -2.85 -24.99 12.07
CA GLY A 395 -1.53 -25.07 11.43
C GLY A 395 -0.42 -24.57 12.37
N SER A 396 0.29 -23.51 12.00
CA SER A 396 1.33 -22.88 12.85
C SER A 396 0.84 -21.74 13.75
N THR A 397 -0.48 -21.45 13.79
CA THR A 397 -1.02 -20.33 14.57
C THR A 397 -1.66 -20.79 15.88
N SER A 398 -0.93 -20.62 16.97
CA SER A 398 -1.42 -20.83 18.34
C SER A 398 -2.26 -19.64 18.81
N ARG A 399 -3.41 -19.94 19.43
CA ARG A 399 -4.35 -18.97 19.98
C ARG A 399 -4.86 -19.43 21.34
N ILE A 400 -5.39 -18.46 22.07
CA ILE A 400 -6.00 -18.62 23.38
C ILE A 400 -7.35 -17.90 23.38
N HIS A 401 -8.36 -18.52 23.98
CA HIS A 401 -9.66 -17.90 24.22
C HIS A 401 -9.90 -17.90 25.73
N ILE A 402 -10.00 -16.71 26.32
CA ILE A 402 -10.26 -16.50 27.75
C ILE A 402 -11.72 -16.04 27.89
N ASN A 403 -12.54 -16.85 28.57
CA ASN A 403 -13.95 -16.57 28.81
C ASN A 403 -14.18 -16.27 30.30
N LEU A 404 -14.80 -15.12 30.59
CA LEU A 404 -15.30 -14.78 31.93
C LEU A 404 -16.82 -14.65 31.87
N LEU A 405 -17.52 -15.27 32.82
CA LEU A 405 -18.98 -15.17 33.00
C LEU A 405 -19.41 -13.81 33.63
N GLU A 406 -18.90 -12.70 33.08
CA GLU A 406 -19.32 -11.32 33.41
C GLU A 406 -19.22 -10.43 32.16
N ASN A 407 -20.22 -9.55 31.97
CA ASN A 407 -20.20 -8.51 30.94
C ASN A 407 -19.34 -7.30 31.35
N LEU A 408 -18.12 -7.21 30.82
CA LEU A 408 -17.20 -6.07 31.03
C LEU A 408 -17.41 -4.93 30.01
N GLY A 409 -18.57 -4.88 29.36
CA GLY A 409 -18.75 -4.22 28.07
C GLY A 409 -18.28 -5.13 26.93
N CYS A 410 -18.10 -4.55 25.74
CA CYS A 410 -17.70 -5.33 24.59
C CYS A 410 -16.24 -5.79 24.66
N THR A 411 -15.96 -6.95 24.08
CA THR A 411 -14.63 -7.42 23.74
C THR A 411 -14.29 -6.91 22.32
N ASN A 412 -13.34 -5.99 22.19
CA ASN A 412 -13.10 -5.23 20.96
C ASN A 412 -11.65 -5.36 20.46
N TYR A 413 -11.47 -5.45 19.14
CA TYR A 413 -10.16 -5.53 18.46
C TYR A 413 -9.59 -4.16 18.05
N VAL A 414 -10.41 -3.10 17.99
CA VAL A 414 -9.99 -1.76 17.53
C VAL A 414 -8.93 -1.15 18.46
N PRO A 415 -7.73 -0.77 17.97
CA PRO A 415 -6.58 -0.41 18.81
C PRO A 415 -6.82 0.63 19.91
N SER A 416 -7.65 1.65 19.66
CA SER A 416 -7.94 2.73 20.63
C SER A 416 -8.81 2.32 21.82
N SER A 417 -9.52 1.20 21.72
CA SER A 417 -10.42 0.67 22.75
C SER A 417 -10.30 -0.85 22.87
N ARG A 418 -9.08 -1.36 22.60
CA ARG A 418 -8.81 -2.78 22.44
C ARG A 418 -8.87 -3.51 23.77
N SER A 419 -9.67 -4.56 23.82
CA SER A 419 -9.79 -5.41 25.01
C SER A 419 -8.53 -6.24 25.23
N SER A 420 -8.20 -6.46 26.50
CA SER A 420 -6.95 -7.11 26.90
C SER A 420 -7.12 -8.01 28.12
N ALA A 421 -6.29 -9.05 28.18
CA ALA A 421 -6.01 -9.81 29.39
C ALA A 421 -4.55 -9.58 29.78
N ARG A 422 -4.30 -9.01 30.96
CA ARG A 422 -2.97 -8.92 31.56
C ARG A 422 -2.84 -10.05 32.57
N ILE A 423 -2.03 -11.05 32.21
CA ILE A 423 -1.67 -12.17 33.08
C ILE A 423 -0.44 -11.73 33.88
N THR A 424 -0.52 -11.84 35.21
CA THR A 424 0.61 -11.66 36.12
C THR A 424 0.98 -13.03 36.68
N LEU A 425 2.26 -13.38 36.64
CA LEU A 425 2.77 -14.66 37.16
C LEU A 425 3.40 -14.49 38.55
N GLU A 426 3.66 -15.59 39.26
CA GLU A 426 4.21 -15.55 40.63
C GLU A 426 5.66 -15.05 40.69
N ASN A 427 6.44 -15.23 39.61
CA ASN A 427 7.74 -14.58 39.41
C ASN A 427 7.65 -13.04 39.18
N ASN A 428 6.43 -12.48 39.14
CA ASN A 428 6.09 -11.07 38.81
C ASN A 428 6.30 -10.68 37.34
N GLU A 429 6.46 -11.64 36.42
CA GLU A 429 6.39 -11.39 34.99
C GLU A 429 4.95 -11.06 34.56
N VAL A 430 4.80 -10.17 33.56
CA VAL A 430 3.50 -9.64 33.14
C VAL A 430 3.32 -9.79 31.63
N ILE A 431 2.42 -10.69 31.23
CA ILE A 431 2.13 -11.00 29.83
C ILE A 431 0.78 -10.36 29.46
N ILE A 432 0.80 -9.42 28.49
CA ILE A 432 -0.43 -8.80 27.98
C ILE A 432 -0.86 -9.46 26.67
N LEU A 433 -2.09 -9.93 26.63
CA LEU A 433 -2.77 -10.47 25.46
C LEU A 433 -3.84 -9.47 25.00
N TYR A 434 -3.92 -9.23 23.70
CA TYR A 434 -4.87 -8.27 23.10
C TYR A 434 -5.85 -8.99 22.19
N HIS A 435 -7.12 -8.60 22.26
CA HIS A 435 -8.17 -9.25 21.50
C HIS A 435 -7.96 -9.13 19.98
N SER A 436 -8.14 -10.24 19.26
CA SER A 436 -7.98 -10.34 17.80
C SER A 436 -9.14 -11.08 17.12
N GLY A 437 -10.29 -11.21 17.80
CA GLY A 437 -11.52 -11.76 17.24
C GLY A 437 -12.44 -10.67 16.66
N SER A 438 -13.66 -11.09 16.32
CA SER A 438 -14.79 -10.21 16.04
C SER A 438 -15.25 -9.47 17.30
N LEU A 439 -15.82 -8.28 17.14
CA LEU A 439 -16.49 -7.57 18.23
C LEU A 439 -17.60 -8.44 18.83
N ASP A 440 -17.55 -8.64 20.14
CA ASP A 440 -18.56 -9.35 20.94
C ASP A 440 -18.99 -8.44 22.10
N CYS A 441 -20.28 -8.40 22.43
CA CYS A 441 -20.82 -7.52 23.49
C CYS A 441 -21.63 -8.27 24.56
N ASN A 442 -21.54 -9.60 24.56
CA ASN A 442 -22.09 -10.47 25.61
C ASN A 442 -21.10 -10.54 26.79
N ASP A 443 -21.01 -11.70 27.46
CA ASP A 443 -19.97 -11.97 28.46
C ASP A 443 -18.57 -11.88 27.84
N PHE A 444 -17.56 -11.60 28.67
CA PHE A 444 -16.22 -11.26 28.19
C PHE A 444 -15.51 -12.47 27.55
N SER A 445 -15.13 -12.32 26.27
CA SER A 445 -14.84 -13.41 25.33
C SER A 445 -13.54 -13.12 24.55
N LEU A 446 -12.41 -13.14 25.24
CA LEU A 446 -11.13 -12.69 24.68
C LEU A 446 -10.39 -13.78 23.91
N LYS A 447 -10.58 -13.77 22.58
CA LYS A 447 -9.73 -14.48 21.61
C LYS A 447 -8.46 -13.68 21.31
N ALA A 448 -7.28 -14.28 21.48
CA ALA A 448 -5.98 -13.67 21.17
C ALA A 448 -5.01 -14.66 20.50
N ILE A 449 -4.09 -14.15 19.68
CA ILE A 449 -2.96 -14.91 19.13
C ILE A 449 -1.79 -14.89 20.13
N ILE A 450 -1.16 -16.04 20.34
CA ILE A 450 0.04 -16.18 21.19
C ILE A 450 1.24 -16.59 20.33
N SER A 451 2.35 -15.88 20.49
CA SER A 451 3.64 -16.20 19.87
C SER A 451 4.42 -17.19 20.73
N ALA A 452 5.35 -17.96 20.13
CA ALA A 452 6.24 -18.89 20.85
C ALA A 452 6.88 -18.24 22.09
N SER A 453 7.52 -17.08 21.94
CA SER A 453 8.08 -16.31 23.07
C SER A 453 7.08 -16.00 24.19
N LYS A 454 5.77 -15.86 23.94
CA LYS A 454 4.76 -15.70 24.99
C LYS A 454 4.34 -17.02 25.61
N ILE A 455 4.36 -18.11 24.85
CA ILE A 455 4.16 -19.47 25.36
C ILE A 455 5.30 -19.82 26.33
N ASP A 456 6.54 -19.53 25.95
CA ASP A 456 7.73 -19.68 26.81
C ASP A 456 7.58 -18.88 28.12
N GLN A 457 7.24 -17.59 28.02
CA GLN A 457 6.99 -16.75 29.21
C GLN A 457 5.88 -17.29 30.11
N LEU A 458 4.74 -17.71 29.55
CA LEU A 458 3.61 -18.23 30.31
C LEU A 458 3.89 -19.58 30.99
N LYS A 459 4.90 -20.33 30.53
CA LYS A 459 5.36 -21.58 31.16
C LYS A 459 6.36 -21.37 32.31
N ASN A 460 6.97 -20.19 32.44
CA ASN A 460 8.06 -19.96 33.40
C ASN A 460 7.61 -19.96 34.87
N SER A 461 6.34 -19.69 35.16
CA SER A 461 5.85 -19.49 36.54
C SER A 461 4.32 -19.63 36.62
N PRO A 462 3.74 -20.08 37.75
CA PRO A 462 2.30 -20.18 37.91
C PRO A 462 1.60 -18.81 37.86
N ILE A 463 0.29 -18.83 37.59
CA ILE A 463 -0.57 -17.64 37.55
C ILE A 463 -0.72 -17.05 38.96
N LYS A 464 -0.45 -15.75 39.10
CA LYS A 464 -0.69 -14.94 40.30
C LYS A 464 -2.01 -14.17 40.22
N SER A 465 -2.34 -13.62 39.05
CA SER A 465 -3.63 -12.97 38.78
C SER A 465 -3.86 -12.69 37.30
N LEU A 466 -5.12 -12.46 36.91
CA LEU A 466 -5.50 -11.90 35.60
C LEU A 466 -6.28 -10.60 35.77
N GLU A 467 -5.84 -9.50 35.16
CA GLU A 467 -6.67 -8.32 34.91
C GLU A 467 -7.31 -8.47 33.51
N LEU A 468 -8.64 -8.55 33.45
CA LEU A 468 -9.42 -8.63 32.22
C LEU A 468 -10.12 -7.29 31.96
N ARG A 469 -10.01 -6.76 30.74
CA ARG A 469 -10.50 -5.41 30.38
C ARG A 469 -11.36 -5.43 29.11
N GLY A 470 -12.66 -5.18 29.29
CA GLY A 470 -13.61 -4.88 28.21
C GLY A 470 -13.66 -3.38 27.87
N THR A 471 -14.62 -2.95 27.04
CA THR A 471 -14.78 -1.53 26.69
C THR A 471 -15.45 -0.67 27.78
N LYS A 472 -16.09 -1.26 28.80
CA LYS A 472 -16.78 -0.53 29.88
C LYS A 472 -16.13 -0.70 31.26
N LYS A 473 -15.56 -1.87 31.55
CA LYS A 473 -14.98 -2.23 32.86
C LYS A 473 -13.65 -2.98 32.69
N SER A 474 -12.87 -3.04 33.76
CA SER A 474 -11.94 -4.13 34.02
C SER A 474 -12.23 -4.80 35.36
N VAL A 475 -11.78 -6.05 35.51
CA VAL A 475 -11.85 -6.85 36.73
C VAL A 475 -10.51 -7.55 36.93
N THR A 476 -10.08 -7.71 38.18
CA THR A 476 -8.85 -8.42 38.54
C THR A 476 -9.20 -9.66 39.34
N ILE A 477 -8.77 -10.82 38.85
CA ILE A 477 -9.03 -12.14 39.43
C ILE A 477 -7.70 -12.64 39.99
N SER A 478 -7.59 -12.72 41.32
CA SER A 478 -6.44 -13.27 42.05
C SER A 478 -6.72 -14.62 42.72
N ASP A 479 -7.99 -15.03 42.74
CA ASP A 479 -8.44 -16.32 43.25
C ASP A 479 -8.41 -17.33 42.10
N ILE A 480 -7.41 -18.21 42.09
CA ILE A 480 -7.03 -19.04 40.94
C ILE A 480 -6.90 -20.51 41.40
N ASP A 481 -7.86 -21.33 41.03
CA ASP A 481 -7.95 -22.77 41.36
C ASP A 481 -6.88 -23.61 40.64
N TYR A 482 -6.44 -23.16 39.45
CA TYR A 482 -5.47 -23.86 38.62
C TYR A 482 -4.34 -22.92 38.15
N LYS A 483 -3.42 -22.61 39.07
CA LYS A 483 -2.31 -21.69 38.81
C LYS A 483 -1.31 -22.22 37.78
N GLU A 484 -1.11 -23.53 37.75
CA GLU A 484 -0.15 -24.21 36.88
C GLU A 484 -0.64 -24.37 35.43
N PHE A 485 -1.87 -23.93 35.13
CA PHE A 485 -2.55 -24.15 33.85
C PHE A 485 -1.67 -23.92 32.61
N PHE A 486 -0.95 -22.80 32.53
CA PHE A 486 -0.10 -22.51 31.37
C PHE A 486 1.10 -23.46 31.25
N ILE A 487 1.69 -23.85 32.38
CA ILE A 487 2.77 -24.83 32.46
C ILE A 487 2.27 -26.20 31.99
N ASP A 488 1.11 -26.62 32.52
CA ASP A 488 0.52 -27.93 32.27
C ASP A 488 -0.09 -28.11 30.89
N LYS A 489 -0.73 -27.07 30.33
CA LYS A 489 -1.64 -27.19 29.18
C LYS A 489 -1.17 -26.50 27.90
N LEU A 490 -0.22 -25.56 27.92
CA LEU A 490 0.31 -25.00 26.65
C LEU A 490 0.99 -26.07 25.79
N LYS A 491 1.54 -27.12 26.41
CA LYS A 491 2.07 -28.33 25.74
C LYS A 491 1.03 -29.09 24.89
N CYS A 492 -0.27 -28.83 25.09
CA CYS A 492 -1.35 -29.46 24.33
C CYS A 492 -1.57 -28.83 22.94
N ILE A 493 -0.86 -27.74 22.60
CA ILE A 493 -0.96 -27.03 21.31
C ILE A 493 0.43 -26.71 20.71
N GLU A 494 1.47 -27.47 21.09
CA GLU A 494 2.86 -27.40 20.57
C GLU A 494 3.22 -28.54 19.62
#